data_AF-A0A3N2JQ23-F1
#
_entry.id   AF-A0A3N2JQ23-F1
#
_cell.length_a   1.000
_cell.length_b   1.000
_cell.length_c   1.000
_cell.angle_alpha   90.00
_cell.angle_beta   90.00
_cell.angle_gamma   90.00
#
_symmetry.space_group_name_H-M   'P 1'
#
loop_
_entity.id
_entity.type
_entity.pdbx_description
1 polymer ?
#
loop_
_entity_poly.entity_id
_entity_poly.type
_entity_poly.pdbx_seq_one_letter_code
_entity_poly.pdbx_strand_id
1 'polypeptide(L)'
;MSDNTPGDIQRPTGQPAPQSKAEAKRAAREAKAVKKANRNWFARHKFLTFVGAVVVLIIVISVATSGGGDDKTPAADTPAGTTASEPAADDVAADDAKDEDAKDEDASKKDAPAEDAEPELSDGDYIVGTDIEPGQYRAHTTEGVIALCTISQTADNDDVIGINNGSEGDVIFTVTDKPGTDVSFSGCEDIVNTADVPGEKVDTIKNGDYLVGPQIDPGKYVGTVDTDAIMVLGTITQTKGNDDVIGINNGDAGNVNLTVKDVEGSVVSFDGFKEIKKVS
;
A
#
# COMPACT_ATOMS: atom_id res chain seq x y z
N MET A 1 -42.70 45.23 44.29
CA MET A 1 -42.37 43.81 44.49
C MET A 1 -43.32 42.99 43.65
N SER A 2 -42.94 42.17 42.67
CA SER A 2 -41.70 41.96 41.93
C SER A 2 -42.12 41.24 40.65
N ASP A 3 -41.65 41.71 39.50
CA ASP A 3 -41.68 41.00 38.22
C ASP A 3 -41.05 39.60 38.34
N ASN A 4 -41.65 38.60 37.71
CA ASN A 4 -41.04 37.28 37.54
C ASN A 4 -41.07 36.91 36.06
N THR A 5 -39.98 37.24 35.37
CA THR A 5 -39.67 36.89 33.99
C THR A 5 -39.22 35.43 33.92
N PRO A 6 -39.80 34.57 33.06
CA PRO A 6 -39.23 33.25 32.77
C PRO A 6 -37.97 33.41 31.92
N GLY A 7 -36.85 32.90 32.45
CA GLY A 7 -35.52 33.04 31.88
C GLY A 7 -35.33 32.37 30.52
N ASP A 8 -34.49 33.03 29.73
CA ASP A 8 -33.90 32.54 28.49
C ASP A 8 -33.20 31.19 28.70
N ILE A 9 -33.69 30.16 28.01
CA ILE A 9 -32.98 28.89 27.86
C ILE A 9 -31.90 29.11 26.80
N GLN A 10 -30.66 29.29 27.24
CA GLN A 10 -29.50 29.23 26.36
C GLN A 10 -29.44 27.84 25.70
N ARG A 11 -29.61 27.79 24.38
CA ARG A 11 -29.34 26.58 23.57
C ARG A 11 -27.82 26.31 23.62
N PRO A 12 -27.36 25.12 24.00
CA PRO A 12 -25.96 24.78 23.85
C PRO A 12 -25.58 24.79 22.36
N THR A 13 -24.56 25.59 22.06
CA THR A 13 -23.90 25.70 20.76
C THR A 13 -23.18 24.41 20.41
N GLY A 14 -23.30 24.01 19.13
CA GLY A 14 -22.25 23.28 18.43
C GLY A 14 -22.18 21.77 18.70
N GLN A 15 -23.22 21.04 18.27
CA GLN A 15 -23.03 19.62 17.94
C GLN A 15 -22.38 19.55 16.55
N PRO A 16 -21.22 18.90 16.36
CA PRO A 16 -20.64 18.73 15.03
C PRO A 16 -21.64 17.96 14.16
N ALA A 17 -21.96 18.54 13.00
CA ALA A 17 -22.89 17.96 12.04
C ALA A 17 -22.34 16.62 11.50
N PRO A 18 -23.22 15.68 11.12
CA PRO A 18 -22.80 14.46 10.43
C PRO A 18 -22.13 14.82 9.10
N GLN A 19 -20.92 14.29 8.88
CA GLN A 19 -20.10 14.56 7.70
C GLN A 19 -20.88 14.18 6.44
N SER A 20 -21.25 15.18 5.65
CA SER A 20 -21.93 14.94 4.38
C SER A 20 -20.94 14.37 3.35
N LYS A 21 -21.41 13.53 2.42
CA LYS A 21 -20.58 13.02 1.30
C LYS A 21 -19.86 14.14 0.52
N ALA A 22 -20.43 15.35 0.52
CA ALA A 22 -19.84 16.53 -0.10
C ALA A 22 -18.61 17.06 0.66
N GLU A 23 -18.62 17.00 1.99
CA GLU A 23 -17.47 17.40 2.82
C GLU A 23 -16.37 16.35 2.78
N ALA A 24 -16.71 15.05 2.75
CA ALA A 24 -15.75 13.96 2.53
C ALA A 24 -15.01 14.12 1.18
N LYS A 25 -15.75 14.42 0.11
CA LYS A 25 -15.17 14.69 -1.22
C LYS A 25 -14.29 15.94 -1.24
N ARG A 26 -14.60 16.95 -0.42
CA ARG A 26 -13.78 18.15 -0.28
C ARG A 26 -12.50 17.87 0.50
N ALA A 27 -12.59 17.15 1.62
CA ALA A 27 -11.43 16.72 2.40
C ALA A 27 -10.48 15.86 1.57
N ALA A 28 -10.99 14.93 0.77
CA ALA A 28 -10.17 14.11 -0.13
C ALA A 28 -9.47 14.93 -1.24
N ARG A 29 -10.11 16.00 -1.73
CA ARG A 29 -9.46 16.94 -2.67
C ARG A 29 -8.34 17.74 -2.01
N GLU A 30 -8.54 18.15 -0.77
CA GLU A 30 -7.52 18.85 0.03
C GLU A 30 -6.35 17.90 0.36
N ALA A 31 -6.62 16.64 0.72
CA ALA A 31 -5.61 15.58 0.89
C ALA A 31 -4.80 15.32 -0.41
N LYS A 32 -5.47 15.24 -1.57
CA LYS A 32 -4.79 15.13 -2.88
C LYS A 32 -3.82 16.28 -3.14
N ALA A 33 -4.16 17.50 -2.73
CA ALA A 33 -3.29 18.66 -2.89
C ALA A 33 -2.04 18.57 -1.98
N VAL A 34 -2.21 18.14 -0.74
CA VAL A 34 -1.10 17.95 0.22
C VAL A 34 -0.19 16.79 -0.23
N LYS A 35 -0.75 15.66 -0.67
CA LYS A 35 0.01 14.50 -1.16
C LYS A 35 0.82 14.80 -2.42
N LYS A 36 0.28 15.59 -3.35
CA LYS A 36 1.03 16.07 -4.53
C LYS A 36 2.27 16.87 -4.14
N ALA A 37 2.21 17.62 -3.03
CA ALA A 37 3.37 18.35 -2.52
C ALA A 37 4.42 17.41 -1.88
N ASN A 38 3.99 16.34 -1.19
CA ASN A 38 4.87 15.40 -0.51
C ASN A 38 5.50 14.33 -1.42
N ARG A 39 4.93 14.05 -2.60
CA ARG A 39 5.51 13.10 -3.58
C ARG A 39 6.94 13.45 -4.00
N ASN A 40 7.27 14.74 -3.98
CA ASN A 40 8.61 15.23 -4.30
C ASN A 40 9.64 14.94 -3.19
N TRP A 41 9.19 14.67 -1.96
CA TRP A 41 10.05 14.31 -0.85
C TRP A 41 10.56 12.86 -0.97
N PHE A 42 9.66 11.91 -1.27
CA PHE A 42 10.03 10.50 -1.46
C PHE A 42 10.91 10.26 -2.68
N ALA A 43 10.69 10.97 -3.79
CA ALA A 43 11.57 10.88 -4.96
C ALA A 43 12.99 11.39 -4.65
N ARG A 44 13.11 12.46 -3.85
CA ARG A 44 14.40 12.99 -3.38
C ARG A 44 15.08 12.05 -2.39
N HIS A 45 14.31 11.40 -1.52
CA HIS A 45 14.84 10.44 -0.56
C HIS A 45 15.31 9.15 -1.25
N LYS A 46 14.52 8.59 -2.18
CA LYS A 46 14.90 7.41 -2.98
C LYS A 46 16.16 7.68 -3.83
N PHE A 47 16.29 8.88 -4.40
CA PHE A 47 17.50 9.27 -5.13
C PHE A 47 18.73 9.38 -4.21
N LEU A 48 18.59 9.96 -3.01
CA LEU A 48 19.70 10.06 -2.05
C LEU A 48 20.15 8.69 -1.52
N THR A 49 19.21 7.79 -1.24
CA THR A 49 19.53 6.41 -0.80
C THR A 49 20.23 5.63 -1.90
N PHE A 50 19.80 5.78 -3.16
CA PHE A 50 20.48 5.17 -4.31
C PHE A 50 21.91 5.70 -4.49
N VAL A 51 22.11 7.02 -4.45
CA VAL A 51 23.45 7.62 -4.53
C VAL A 51 24.34 7.18 -3.38
N GLY A 52 23.81 7.13 -2.15
CA GLY A 52 24.54 6.65 -0.98
C GLY A 52 25.00 5.20 -1.12
N ALA A 53 24.13 4.31 -1.58
CA ALA A 53 24.46 2.90 -1.80
C ALA A 53 25.56 2.72 -2.88
N VAL A 54 25.49 3.49 -3.97
CA VAL A 54 26.52 3.46 -5.03
C VAL A 54 27.87 3.94 -4.52
N VAL A 55 27.92 5.01 -3.71
CA VAL A 55 29.18 5.50 -3.12
C VAL A 55 29.80 4.47 -2.18
N VAL A 56 29.00 3.84 -1.32
CA VAL A 56 29.48 2.78 -0.42
C VAL A 56 30.02 1.59 -1.23
N LEU A 57 29.33 1.18 -2.29
CA LEU A 57 29.77 0.10 -3.18
C LEU A 57 31.12 0.42 -3.83
N ILE A 58 31.33 1.65 -4.32
CA ILE A 58 32.60 2.07 -4.92
C ILE A 58 33.74 2.03 -3.89
N ILE A 59 33.49 2.45 -2.65
CA ILE A 59 34.48 2.38 -1.58
C ILE A 59 34.86 0.92 -1.31
N VAL A 60 33.88 0.02 -1.18
CA VAL A 60 34.15 -1.42 -0.93
C VAL A 60 34.96 -2.04 -2.06
N ILE A 61 34.66 -1.73 -3.32
CA ILE A 61 35.44 -2.19 -4.48
C ILE A 61 36.87 -1.64 -4.41
N SER A 62 37.05 -0.36 -4.08
CA SER A 62 38.36 0.29 -4.00
C SER A 62 39.26 -0.32 -2.90
N VAL A 63 38.67 -0.72 -1.78
CA VAL A 63 39.39 -1.43 -0.70
C VAL A 63 39.68 -2.88 -1.09
N ALA A 64 38.77 -3.54 -1.82
CA ALA A 64 38.97 -4.91 -2.29
C ALA A 64 40.05 -5.03 -3.40
N THR A 65 40.26 -3.99 -4.22
CA THR A 65 41.29 -3.98 -5.27
C THR A 65 42.66 -3.44 -4.85
N SER A 66 42.86 -2.98 -3.61
CA SER A 66 44.16 -2.43 -3.16
C SER A 66 44.88 -3.22 -2.07
N GLY A 67 44.43 -4.45 -1.77
CA GLY A 67 45.09 -5.33 -0.81
C GLY A 67 46.26 -6.13 -1.39
N GLY A 68 47.46 -5.54 -1.45
CA GLY A 68 48.70 -6.29 -1.71
C GLY A 68 50.01 -5.50 -1.63
N GLY A 69 50.75 -5.64 -0.51
CA GLY A 69 52.23 -5.77 -0.49
C GLY A 69 53.11 -4.55 -0.14
N ASP A 70 53.61 -4.57 1.10
CA ASP A 70 54.91 -4.15 1.68
C ASP A 70 55.70 -2.87 1.27
N ASP A 71 56.16 -2.20 2.34
CA ASP A 71 57.10 -1.08 2.45
C ASP A 71 58.36 -1.12 1.55
N LYS A 72 58.60 -0.01 0.83
CA LYS A 72 59.90 0.71 0.77
C LYS A 72 59.70 2.21 0.47
N THR A 73 60.30 3.06 1.31
CA THR A 73 60.56 4.50 1.15
C THR A 73 62.10 4.68 1.22
N PRO A 74 62.79 5.76 0.75
CA PRO A 74 62.41 6.99 0.01
C PRO A 74 63.29 7.33 -1.24
N ALA A 75 63.00 8.52 -1.81
CA ALA A 75 63.87 9.46 -2.56
C ALA A 75 63.86 9.31 -4.10
N ALA A 76 63.88 10.36 -4.93
CA ALA A 76 63.69 11.81 -4.80
C ALA A 76 63.58 12.38 -6.24
N ASP A 77 63.22 13.66 -6.31
CA ASP A 77 63.42 14.63 -7.40
C ASP A 77 62.31 14.90 -8.45
N THR A 78 62.09 16.22 -8.55
CA THR A 78 61.17 17.08 -9.29
C THR A 78 61.93 17.65 -10.52
N PRO A 79 61.42 18.52 -11.44
CA PRO A 79 60.11 18.78 -12.08
C PRO A 79 60.15 18.71 -13.64
N ALA A 80 59.05 19.19 -14.27
CA ALA A 80 58.88 19.77 -15.62
C ALA A 80 58.15 18.83 -16.61
N GLY A 81 57.13 19.26 -17.36
CA GLY A 81 56.44 20.53 -17.55
C GLY A 81 55.47 20.40 -18.75
N THR A 82 54.60 21.40 -18.97
CA THR A 82 54.01 21.78 -20.28
C THR A 82 52.97 20.79 -20.88
N THR A 83 51.74 21.14 -21.31
CA THR A 83 51.08 22.43 -21.61
C THR A 83 49.58 22.21 -21.83
N ALA A 84 48.80 23.24 -21.50
CA ALA A 84 47.38 23.40 -21.82
C ALA A 84 47.15 23.77 -23.30
N SER A 85 45.99 23.42 -23.85
CA SER A 85 45.42 24.16 -24.99
C SER A 85 43.89 24.13 -24.97
N GLU A 86 43.36 25.33 -24.81
CA GLU A 86 42.04 25.82 -25.20
C GLU A 86 41.99 25.99 -26.73
N PRO A 87 40.81 26.22 -27.33
CA PRO A 87 40.58 27.59 -27.82
C PRO A 87 39.14 28.11 -27.67
N ALA A 88 39.06 29.44 -27.51
CA ALA A 88 37.89 30.31 -27.56
C ALA A 88 37.52 30.68 -29.01
N ALA A 89 36.23 30.76 -29.38
CA ALA A 89 35.38 31.96 -29.52
C ALA A 89 35.54 32.75 -30.84
N ASP A 90 34.41 33.04 -31.50
CA ASP A 90 34.18 34.34 -32.15
C ASP A 90 32.67 34.62 -32.30
N ASP A 91 32.32 35.89 -32.18
CA ASP A 91 31.01 36.50 -31.95
C ASP A 91 30.83 37.63 -32.97
N VAL A 92 29.65 37.76 -33.63
CA VAL A 92 29.13 39.08 -34.07
C VAL A 92 27.64 39.04 -34.48
N ALA A 93 26.82 39.66 -33.61
CA ALA A 93 25.90 40.80 -33.84
C ALA A 93 24.65 40.75 -34.77
N ALA A 94 23.48 41.00 -34.13
CA ALA A 94 22.35 41.94 -34.41
C ALA A 94 21.71 41.99 -35.84
N ASP A 95 20.40 42.16 -36.07
CA ASP A 95 19.42 43.10 -35.50
C ASP A 95 18.00 42.86 -36.11
N ASP A 96 16.96 43.18 -35.32
CA ASP A 96 15.58 43.64 -35.60
C ASP A 96 14.52 42.97 -36.55
N ALA A 97 13.35 42.78 -35.92
CA ALA A 97 12.02 43.34 -36.27
C ALA A 97 11.01 42.62 -37.20
N LYS A 98 9.97 42.09 -36.52
CA LYS A 98 8.53 42.44 -36.63
C LYS A 98 7.56 41.68 -37.59
N ASP A 99 6.37 41.52 -37.00
CA ASP A 99 5.01 41.36 -37.54
C ASP A 99 4.38 39.95 -37.67
N GLU A 100 3.56 39.64 -36.65
CA GLU A 100 2.15 39.23 -36.67
C GLU A 100 1.55 38.62 -37.96
N ASP A 101 0.93 37.45 -37.87
CA ASP A 101 -0.55 37.34 -37.95
C ASP A 101 -1.03 35.93 -37.53
N ALA A 102 -2.25 35.90 -36.99
CA ALA A 102 -2.91 34.76 -36.39
C ALA A 102 -3.66 33.90 -37.41
N LYS A 103 -3.81 32.60 -37.13
CA LYS A 103 -5.12 31.93 -37.32
C LYS A 103 -5.24 30.62 -36.56
N ASP A 104 -6.13 30.66 -35.58
CA ASP A 104 -6.98 29.56 -35.12
C ASP A 104 -7.53 28.74 -36.30
N GLU A 105 -7.53 27.42 -36.19
CA GLU A 105 -8.71 26.58 -36.43
C GLU A 105 -8.44 25.14 -35.99
N ASP A 106 -8.98 24.84 -34.80
CA ASP A 106 -9.73 23.64 -34.45
C ASP A 106 -9.86 22.55 -35.54
N ALA A 107 -9.27 21.40 -35.25
CA ALA A 107 -9.75 20.12 -35.75
C ALA A 107 -9.70 19.11 -34.61
N SER A 108 -10.58 19.33 -33.63
CA SER A 108 -11.41 18.31 -32.98
C SER A 108 -11.10 16.85 -33.38
N LYS A 109 -10.17 16.21 -32.66
CA LYS A 109 -10.27 14.77 -32.43
C LYS A 109 -11.29 14.55 -31.33
N LYS A 110 -12.53 14.35 -31.78
CA LYS A 110 -13.56 13.64 -31.04
C LYS A 110 -13.08 12.21 -30.81
N ASP A 111 -12.28 12.01 -29.77
CA ASP A 111 -12.14 10.68 -29.19
C ASP A 111 -13.44 10.35 -28.47
N ALA A 112 -13.98 9.20 -28.83
CA ALA A 112 -15.19 8.61 -28.29
C ALA A 112 -15.12 8.55 -26.75
N PRO A 113 -16.28 8.48 -26.06
CA PRO A 113 -16.29 8.24 -24.62
C PRO A 113 -15.43 7.01 -24.34
N ALA A 114 -14.32 7.20 -23.62
CA ALA A 114 -13.71 6.12 -22.88
C ALA A 114 -14.82 5.59 -21.99
N GLU A 115 -15.30 4.41 -22.33
CA GLU A 115 -16.05 3.57 -21.43
C GLU A 115 -15.27 3.55 -20.12
N ASP A 116 -15.94 3.92 -19.04
CA ASP A 116 -15.42 4.04 -17.67
C ASP A 116 -14.86 2.67 -17.26
N ALA A 117 -13.62 2.38 -17.69
CA ALA A 117 -12.85 1.29 -17.12
C ALA A 117 -12.46 1.79 -15.73
N GLU A 118 -13.16 1.28 -14.71
CA GLU A 118 -12.70 1.41 -13.33
C GLU A 118 -11.22 1.03 -13.29
N PRO A 119 -10.35 1.85 -12.68
CA PRO A 119 -8.94 1.52 -12.64
C PRO A 119 -8.77 0.19 -11.90
N GLU A 120 -8.22 -0.81 -12.59
CA GLU A 120 -7.79 -2.05 -11.95
C GLU A 120 -6.81 -1.70 -10.84
N LEU A 121 -7.17 -2.05 -9.60
CA LEU A 121 -6.34 -1.79 -8.44
C LEU A 121 -5.06 -2.62 -8.54
N SER A 122 -3.93 -1.99 -8.22
CA SER A 122 -2.59 -2.60 -8.24
C SER A 122 -1.75 -2.05 -7.08
N ASP A 123 -0.50 -2.50 -6.94
CA ASP A 123 0.45 -1.92 -5.99
C ASP A 123 0.49 -0.38 -6.03
N GLY A 124 0.48 0.25 -4.85
CA GLY A 124 0.47 1.71 -4.71
C GLY A 124 -0.46 2.22 -3.62
N ASP A 125 -0.59 3.55 -3.55
CA ASP A 125 -1.37 4.23 -2.51
C ASP A 125 -2.69 4.80 -3.07
N TYR A 126 -3.80 4.49 -2.42
CA TYR A 126 -5.16 4.83 -2.83
C TYR A 126 -5.89 5.58 -1.72
N ILE A 127 -6.54 6.69 -2.06
CA ILE A 127 -7.32 7.47 -1.09
C ILE A 127 -8.72 6.89 -0.96
N VAL A 128 -9.12 6.54 0.26
CA VAL A 128 -10.45 5.97 0.54
C VAL A 128 -11.56 6.98 0.25
N GLY A 129 -12.58 6.51 -0.47
CA GLY A 129 -13.70 7.31 -0.95
C GLY A 129 -13.38 8.17 -2.18
N THR A 130 -12.19 8.04 -2.75
CA THR A 130 -11.83 8.72 -4.01
C THR A 130 -11.19 7.79 -5.04
N ASP A 131 -10.15 7.07 -4.66
CA ASP A 131 -9.43 6.15 -5.54
C ASP A 131 -9.84 4.69 -5.27
N ILE A 132 -10.29 4.38 -4.05
CA ILE A 132 -10.84 3.07 -3.65
C ILE A 132 -12.08 3.28 -2.78
N GLU A 133 -13.14 2.50 -3.00
CA GLU A 133 -14.34 2.56 -2.15
C GLU A 133 -14.12 1.77 -0.85
N PRO A 134 -14.74 2.16 0.28
CA PRO A 134 -14.79 1.33 1.47
C PRO A 134 -15.46 -0.02 1.17
N GLY A 135 -14.99 -1.09 1.78
CA GLY A 135 -15.51 -2.43 1.51
C GLY A 135 -14.53 -3.54 1.85
N GLN A 136 -14.94 -4.77 1.59
CA GLN A 136 -14.08 -5.94 1.73
C GLN A 136 -13.47 -6.28 0.38
N TYR A 137 -12.18 -6.60 0.40
CA TYR A 137 -11.38 -6.82 -0.80
C TYR A 137 -10.53 -8.07 -0.62
N ARG A 138 -10.17 -8.67 -1.76
CA ARG A 138 -9.22 -9.76 -1.89
C ARG A 138 -8.03 -9.25 -2.67
N ALA A 139 -6.83 -9.62 -2.25
CA ALA A 139 -5.61 -9.45 -3.00
C ALA A 139 -4.86 -10.78 -3.03
N HIS A 140 -4.19 -11.09 -4.13
CA HIS A 140 -3.32 -12.25 -4.25
C HIS A 140 -1.88 -11.87 -3.94
N THR A 141 -1.15 -12.78 -3.29
CA THR A 141 0.27 -12.57 -3.01
C THR A 141 1.09 -12.79 -4.28
N THR A 142 1.80 -11.76 -4.74
CA THR A 142 2.70 -11.90 -5.90
C THR A 142 3.81 -12.90 -5.60
N GLU A 143 3.95 -13.91 -6.48
CA GLU A 143 5.01 -14.90 -6.37
C GLU A 143 6.39 -14.28 -6.63
N GLY A 144 7.39 -14.63 -5.80
CA GLY A 144 8.73 -14.11 -5.95
C GLY A 144 9.73 -14.69 -4.94
N VAL A 145 10.98 -14.21 -5.02
CA VAL A 145 12.06 -14.62 -4.08
C VAL A 145 11.70 -14.26 -2.63
N ILE A 146 10.91 -13.19 -2.46
CA ILE A 146 10.28 -12.81 -1.20
C ILE A 146 8.80 -12.55 -1.53
N ALA A 147 7.98 -13.59 -1.43
CA ALA A 147 6.53 -13.47 -1.57
C ALA A 147 5.96 -12.84 -0.28
N LEU A 148 5.49 -11.59 -0.39
CA LEU A 148 4.85 -10.88 0.71
C LEU A 148 3.91 -9.81 0.14
N CYS A 149 2.61 -10.04 0.23
CA CYS A 149 1.61 -9.01 0.05
C CYS A 149 1.40 -8.30 1.38
N THR A 150 1.53 -6.98 1.38
CA THR A 150 1.26 -6.12 2.53
C THR A 150 0.23 -5.08 2.15
N ILE A 151 -0.86 -5.05 2.91
CA ILE A 151 -1.90 -4.03 2.84
C ILE A 151 -1.88 -3.25 4.14
N SER A 152 -1.85 -1.92 4.06
CA SER A 152 -1.98 -1.06 5.23
C SER A 152 -2.94 0.08 4.97
N GLN A 153 -3.80 0.38 5.94
CA GLN A 153 -4.63 1.57 5.94
C GLN A 153 -4.14 2.55 7.00
N THR A 154 -3.86 3.79 6.61
CA THR A 154 -3.33 4.85 7.47
C THR A 154 -4.21 6.09 7.45
N ALA A 155 -4.41 6.71 8.61
CA ALA A 155 -5.09 8.00 8.73
C ALA A 155 -4.15 9.18 8.45
N ASP A 156 -4.73 10.38 8.27
CA ASP A 156 -4.01 11.62 7.93
C ASP A 156 -2.90 12.01 8.93
N ASN A 157 -2.95 11.46 10.15
CA ASN A 157 -1.98 11.66 11.22
C ASN A 157 -0.93 10.54 11.30
N ASP A 158 -0.74 9.78 10.22
CA ASP A 158 0.12 8.60 10.12
C ASP A 158 -0.24 7.45 11.08
N ASP A 159 -1.45 7.48 11.66
CA ASP A 159 -1.93 6.41 12.52
C ASP A 159 -2.35 5.21 11.67
N VAL A 160 -1.79 4.04 11.98
CA VAL A 160 -2.10 2.81 11.25
C VAL A 160 -3.36 2.21 11.84
N ILE A 161 -4.41 2.13 11.03
CA ILE A 161 -5.73 1.65 11.45
C ILE A 161 -6.03 0.23 10.97
N GLY A 162 -5.22 -0.30 10.04
CA GLY A 162 -5.33 -1.68 9.59
C GLY A 162 -4.04 -2.15 8.93
N ILE A 163 -3.67 -3.41 9.17
CA ILE A 163 -2.59 -4.11 8.49
C ILE A 163 -3.04 -5.52 8.21
N ASN A 164 -2.89 -5.95 6.97
CA ASN A 164 -3.06 -7.33 6.55
C ASN A 164 -1.84 -7.72 5.73
N ASN A 165 -1.35 -8.95 5.91
CA ASN A 165 -0.27 -9.46 5.10
C ASN A 165 -0.44 -10.96 4.87
N GLY A 166 0.17 -11.43 3.79
CA GLY A 166 0.23 -12.84 3.42
C GLY A 166 1.53 -13.11 2.69
N SER A 167 2.09 -14.28 2.93
CA SER A 167 3.29 -14.76 2.22
C SER A 167 2.99 -15.79 1.13
N GLU A 168 1.72 -16.22 1.04
CA GLU A 168 1.18 -17.11 0.04
C GLU A 168 -0.34 -16.92 -0.06
N GLY A 169 -0.90 -17.25 -1.22
CA GLY A 169 -2.34 -17.25 -1.43
C GLY A 169 -2.99 -15.87 -1.36
N ASP A 170 -4.30 -15.89 -1.07
CA ASP A 170 -5.13 -14.69 -0.98
C ASP A 170 -5.06 -14.09 0.43
N VAL A 171 -5.04 -12.76 0.48
CA VAL A 171 -5.26 -11.94 1.67
C VAL A 171 -6.61 -11.25 1.52
N ILE A 172 -7.50 -11.44 2.49
CA ILE A 172 -8.80 -10.77 2.50
C ILE A 172 -8.81 -9.71 3.60
N PHE A 173 -9.08 -8.48 3.22
CA PHE A 173 -8.99 -7.32 4.10
C PHE A 173 -10.22 -6.42 3.98
N THR A 174 -10.42 -5.54 4.97
CA THR A 174 -11.51 -4.56 4.95
C THR A 174 -10.95 -3.15 4.94
N VAL A 175 -11.26 -2.42 3.88
CA VAL A 175 -11.05 -0.97 3.79
C VAL A 175 -12.11 -0.29 4.66
N THR A 176 -11.67 0.28 5.77
CA THR A 176 -12.54 0.99 6.71
C THR A 176 -13.09 2.26 6.05
N ASP A 177 -14.40 2.52 6.20
CA ASP A 177 -15.03 3.76 5.72
C ASP A 177 -14.60 4.95 6.59
N LYS A 178 -13.41 5.45 6.29
CA LYS A 178 -12.85 6.65 6.88
C LYS A 178 -12.27 7.51 5.75
N PRO A 179 -13.09 8.40 5.16
CA PRO A 179 -12.68 9.23 4.04
C PRO A 179 -11.41 10.02 4.35
N GLY A 180 -10.50 10.10 3.38
CA GLY A 180 -9.20 10.77 3.52
C GLY A 180 -8.07 9.85 3.98
N THR A 181 -8.36 8.68 4.56
CA THR A 181 -7.32 7.66 4.81
C THR A 181 -6.71 7.15 3.50
N ASP A 182 -5.45 6.72 3.58
CA ASP A 182 -4.74 6.07 2.49
C ASP A 182 -4.72 4.55 2.73
N VAL A 183 -4.99 3.76 1.70
CA VAL A 183 -4.73 2.32 1.65
C VAL A 183 -3.53 2.11 0.73
N SER A 184 -2.52 1.39 1.21
CA SER A 184 -1.31 1.08 0.45
C SER A 184 -1.22 -0.41 0.20
N PHE A 185 -0.94 -0.79 -1.05
CA PHE A 185 -0.70 -2.16 -1.49
C PHE A 185 0.77 -2.32 -1.92
N SER A 186 1.41 -3.39 -1.46
CA SER A 186 2.78 -3.72 -1.83
C SER A 186 2.94 -5.23 -1.95
N GLY A 187 3.39 -5.71 -3.11
CA GLY A 187 3.55 -7.13 -3.40
C GLY A 187 2.22 -7.86 -3.57
N CYS A 188 1.19 -7.15 -3.97
CA CYS A 188 -0.18 -7.64 -4.11
C CYS A 188 -0.65 -7.51 -5.56
N GLU A 189 -1.31 -8.53 -6.06
CA GLU A 189 -1.94 -8.55 -7.39
C GLU A 189 -3.42 -8.96 -7.30
N ASP A 190 -4.13 -8.90 -8.42
CA ASP A 190 -5.55 -9.30 -8.51
C ASP A 190 -6.44 -8.69 -7.42
N ILE A 191 -6.27 -7.40 -7.17
CA ILE A 191 -6.97 -6.68 -6.10
C ILE A 191 -8.41 -6.40 -6.54
N VAL A 192 -9.37 -7.09 -5.92
CA VAL A 192 -10.79 -7.04 -6.29
C VAL A 192 -11.69 -6.90 -5.07
N ASN A 193 -12.82 -6.20 -5.23
CA ASN A 193 -13.86 -6.13 -4.21
C ASN A 193 -14.59 -7.48 -4.12
N THR A 194 -14.77 -8.00 -2.90
CA THR A 194 -15.38 -9.32 -2.70
C THR A 194 -16.90 -9.33 -2.92
N ALA A 195 -17.56 -8.18 -2.93
CA ALA A 195 -18.96 -8.08 -3.32
C ALA A 195 -19.13 -8.31 -4.83
N ASP A 196 -18.18 -7.84 -5.63
CA ASP A 196 -18.19 -7.96 -7.09
C ASP A 196 -17.59 -9.29 -7.55
N VAL A 197 -16.51 -9.73 -6.88
CA VAL A 197 -15.80 -10.98 -7.14
C VAL A 197 -15.63 -11.76 -5.83
N PRO A 198 -16.66 -12.49 -5.37
CA PRO A 198 -16.63 -13.22 -4.10
C PRO A 198 -15.64 -14.39 -4.08
N GLY A 199 -15.14 -14.82 -5.25
CA GLY A 199 -14.27 -15.97 -5.39
C GLY A 199 -15.06 -17.29 -5.51
N GLU A 200 -14.37 -18.32 -5.99
CA GLU A 200 -14.97 -19.64 -6.21
C GLU A 200 -14.78 -20.55 -5.00
N LYS A 201 -15.68 -21.52 -4.90
CA LYS A 201 -15.61 -22.55 -3.87
C LYS A 201 -14.37 -23.41 -4.05
N VAL A 202 -13.62 -23.61 -2.98
CA VAL A 202 -12.36 -24.38 -3.02
C VAL A 202 -12.59 -25.85 -2.65
N ASP A 203 -12.00 -26.75 -3.45
CA ASP A 203 -12.02 -28.19 -3.15
C ASP A 203 -10.94 -28.61 -2.15
N THR A 204 -9.85 -27.84 -2.09
CA THR A 204 -8.71 -28.08 -1.19
C THR A 204 -8.37 -26.80 -0.46
N ILE A 205 -8.31 -26.86 0.87
CA ILE A 205 -8.01 -25.73 1.73
C ILE A 205 -6.52 -25.76 2.08
N LYS A 206 -5.85 -24.65 1.85
CA LYS A 206 -4.45 -24.38 2.23
C LYS A 206 -4.42 -23.25 3.27
N ASN A 207 -3.23 -22.89 3.75
CA ASN A 207 -3.10 -21.65 4.53
C ASN A 207 -3.53 -20.44 3.68
N GLY A 208 -3.97 -19.38 4.35
CA GLY A 208 -4.52 -18.16 3.73
C GLY A 208 -5.96 -17.87 4.16
N ASP A 209 -6.55 -16.85 3.53
CA ASP A 209 -7.85 -16.29 3.87
C ASP A 209 -8.97 -16.77 2.94
N TYR A 210 -10.13 -17.11 3.52
CA TYR A 210 -11.29 -17.61 2.79
C TYR A 210 -12.59 -16.93 3.23
N LEU A 211 -13.44 -16.54 2.27
CA LEU A 211 -14.81 -16.10 2.54
C LEU A 211 -15.72 -17.26 2.93
N VAL A 212 -16.43 -17.08 4.03
CA VAL A 212 -17.49 -18.02 4.45
C VAL A 212 -18.72 -17.85 3.58
N GLY A 213 -19.18 -18.96 3.00
CA GLY A 213 -20.26 -19.02 2.02
C GLY A 213 -19.70 -19.21 0.59
N PRO A 214 -19.08 -18.18 -0.01
CA PRO A 214 -18.56 -18.29 -1.37
C PRO A 214 -17.43 -19.31 -1.54
N GLN A 215 -16.42 -19.27 -0.68
CA GLN A 215 -15.20 -20.07 -0.86
C GLN A 215 -15.21 -21.34 0.00
N ILE A 216 -15.66 -21.22 1.25
CA ILE A 216 -15.75 -22.34 2.19
C ILE A 216 -17.12 -22.34 2.87
N ASP A 217 -17.64 -23.53 3.18
CA ASP A 217 -18.90 -23.64 3.91
C ASP A 217 -18.71 -23.43 5.42
N PRO A 218 -19.74 -22.96 6.14
CA PRO A 218 -19.80 -23.11 7.59
C PRO A 218 -19.64 -24.57 8.04
N GLY A 219 -19.08 -24.79 9.23
CA GLY A 219 -18.87 -26.13 9.79
C GLY A 219 -17.61 -26.24 10.63
N LYS A 220 -17.25 -27.46 11.01
CA LYS A 220 -16.05 -27.75 11.78
C LYS A 220 -14.87 -27.98 10.86
N TYR A 221 -13.80 -27.27 11.14
CA TYR A 221 -12.52 -27.39 10.46
C TYR A 221 -11.45 -27.88 11.44
N VAL A 222 -10.52 -28.64 10.90
CA VAL A 222 -9.35 -29.15 11.61
C VAL A 222 -8.11 -28.86 10.78
N GLY A 223 -7.15 -28.18 11.39
CA GLY A 223 -5.80 -27.98 10.86
C GLY A 223 -4.80 -28.82 11.65
N THR A 224 -3.91 -29.54 10.97
CA THR A 224 -2.77 -30.23 11.60
C THR A 224 -1.55 -29.31 11.55
N VAL A 225 -1.02 -28.95 12.73
CA VAL A 225 0.09 -28.00 12.87
C VAL A 225 1.32 -28.50 12.11
N ASP A 226 1.94 -27.60 11.36
CA ASP A 226 3.24 -27.85 10.76
C ASP A 226 4.36 -27.67 11.79
N THR A 227 4.83 -28.78 12.33
CA THR A 227 5.92 -28.81 13.32
C THR A 227 7.31 -28.65 12.70
N ASP A 228 7.41 -28.69 11.38
CA ASP A 228 8.67 -28.53 10.64
C ASP A 228 8.89 -27.06 10.21
N ALA A 229 7.90 -26.19 10.41
CA ALA A 229 7.99 -24.76 10.15
C ALA A 229 8.99 -24.06 11.08
N ILE A 230 9.59 -22.97 10.59
CA ILE A 230 10.51 -22.13 11.39
C ILE A 230 9.80 -21.57 12.64
N MET A 231 8.53 -21.20 12.48
CA MET A 231 7.65 -20.81 13.58
C MET A 231 6.53 -21.83 13.71
N VAL A 232 6.60 -22.64 14.76
CA VAL A 232 5.60 -23.68 15.02
C VAL A 232 4.41 -23.08 15.77
N LEU A 233 3.41 -22.66 15.01
CA LEU A 233 2.13 -22.19 15.53
C LEU A 233 1.06 -22.35 14.46
N GLY A 234 0.09 -23.24 14.70
CA GLY A 234 -1.11 -23.33 13.88
C GLY A 234 -2.23 -22.48 14.46
N THR A 235 -2.85 -21.63 13.65
CA THR A 235 -3.97 -20.75 14.08
C THR A 235 -5.11 -20.79 13.08
N ILE A 236 -6.33 -21.01 13.57
CA ILE A 236 -7.56 -20.82 12.79
C ILE A 236 -8.32 -19.65 13.42
N THR A 237 -8.59 -18.61 12.65
CA THR A 237 -9.33 -17.43 13.11
C THR A 237 -10.49 -17.15 12.16
N GLN A 238 -11.68 -16.87 12.70
CA GLN A 238 -12.80 -16.31 11.96
C GLN A 238 -13.05 -14.87 12.41
N THR A 239 -13.09 -13.93 11.48
CA THR A 239 -13.32 -12.50 11.73
C THR A 239 -14.42 -11.93 10.84
N LYS A 240 -14.98 -10.78 11.23
CA LYS A 240 -15.85 -9.95 10.38
C LYS A 240 -15.37 -8.50 10.42
N GLY A 241 -14.89 -8.00 9.29
CA GLY A 241 -14.20 -6.71 9.28
C GLY A 241 -12.91 -6.75 10.11
N ASN A 242 -12.45 -5.58 10.54
CA ASN A 242 -11.15 -5.44 11.21
C ASN A 242 -11.18 -5.72 12.71
N ASP A 243 -12.34 -5.56 13.38
CA ASP A 243 -12.42 -5.52 14.85
C ASP A 243 -13.26 -6.64 15.48
N ASP A 244 -13.99 -7.45 14.69
CA ASP A 244 -14.89 -8.49 15.22
C ASP A 244 -14.29 -9.88 15.04
N VAL A 245 -13.79 -10.46 16.14
CA VAL A 245 -13.33 -11.86 16.18
C VAL A 245 -14.49 -12.77 16.59
N ILE A 246 -14.94 -13.59 15.66
CA ILE A 246 -16.06 -14.53 15.83
C ILE A 246 -15.60 -15.81 16.56
N GLY A 247 -14.37 -16.24 16.29
CA GLY A 247 -13.75 -17.39 16.89
C GLY A 247 -12.27 -17.48 16.55
N ILE A 248 -11.49 -18.00 17.48
CA ILE A 248 -10.06 -18.23 17.30
C ILE A 248 -9.66 -19.46 18.09
N ASN A 249 -8.84 -20.32 17.51
CA ASN A 249 -8.16 -21.41 18.20
C ASN A 249 -6.74 -21.56 17.63
N ASN A 250 -5.79 -21.91 18.49
CA ASN A 250 -4.41 -22.10 18.10
C ASN A 250 -3.77 -23.29 18.85
N GLY A 251 -2.58 -23.68 18.40
CA GLY A 251 -1.77 -24.71 19.04
C GLY A 251 -0.37 -24.76 18.43
N ASP A 252 0.59 -25.25 19.21
CA ASP A 252 1.98 -25.46 18.81
C ASP A 252 2.28 -26.91 18.39
N ALA A 253 1.28 -27.79 18.41
CA ALA A 253 1.37 -29.16 17.92
C ALA A 253 -0.02 -29.76 17.66
N GLY A 254 -0.04 -30.90 16.96
CA GLY A 254 -1.25 -31.72 16.81
C GLY A 254 -2.34 -31.05 15.97
N ASN A 255 -3.59 -31.16 16.40
CA ASN A 255 -4.76 -30.69 15.66
C ASN A 255 -5.39 -29.48 16.35
N VAL A 256 -5.58 -28.40 15.60
CA VAL A 256 -6.36 -27.23 15.98
C VAL A 256 -7.71 -27.31 15.29
N ASN A 257 -8.80 -27.06 16.02
CA ASN A 257 -10.16 -27.25 15.51
C ASN A 257 -10.95 -25.97 15.72
N LEU A 258 -11.72 -25.50 14.74
CA LEU A 258 -12.63 -24.36 14.89
C LEU A 258 -13.98 -24.69 14.27
N THR A 259 -15.07 -24.25 14.90
CA THR A 259 -16.40 -24.26 14.28
C THR A 259 -16.63 -22.90 13.61
N VAL A 260 -16.52 -22.87 12.29
CA VAL A 260 -16.81 -21.72 11.44
C VAL A 260 -18.32 -21.49 11.41
N LYS A 261 -18.74 -20.30 11.84
CA LYS A 261 -20.15 -19.89 11.87
C LYS A 261 -20.56 -19.35 10.50
N ASP A 262 -21.83 -19.52 10.18
CA ASP A 262 -22.43 -18.91 8.99
C ASP A 262 -22.67 -17.41 9.24
N VAL A 263 -21.68 -16.61 8.89
CA VAL A 263 -21.73 -15.16 9.03
C VAL A 263 -21.33 -14.54 7.70
N GLU A 264 -22.27 -13.87 7.05
CA GLU A 264 -22.05 -13.19 5.78
C GLU A 264 -20.91 -12.16 5.88
N GLY A 265 -20.00 -12.21 4.90
CA GLY A 265 -18.81 -11.38 4.83
C GLY A 265 -17.74 -11.70 5.87
N SER A 266 -17.88 -12.79 6.63
CA SER A 266 -16.81 -13.24 7.52
C SER A 266 -15.71 -13.97 6.75
N VAL A 267 -14.50 -13.82 7.25
CA VAL A 267 -13.27 -14.42 6.71
C VAL A 267 -12.81 -15.48 7.69
N VAL A 268 -12.33 -16.61 7.18
CA VAL A 268 -11.56 -17.58 7.96
C VAL A 268 -10.14 -17.59 7.46
N SER A 269 -9.21 -17.34 8.37
CA SER A 269 -7.77 -17.44 8.13
C SER A 269 -7.23 -18.74 8.72
N PHE A 270 -6.43 -19.44 7.94
CA PHE A 270 -5.70 -20.64 8.36
C PHE A 270 -4.20 -20.38 8.22
N ASP A 271 -3.44 -20.53 9.31
CA ASP A 271 -2.00 -20.30 9.31
C ASP A 271 -1.27 -21.45 10.01
N GLY A 272 -0.07 -21.78 9.51
CA GLY A 272 0.85 -22.72 10.16
C GLY A 272 0.38 -24.18 10.16
N PHE A 273 -0.42 -24.57 9.17
CA PHE A 273 -0.87 -25.95 9.00
C PHE A 273 -0.26 -26.61 7.76
N LYS A 274 0.00 -27.91 7.87
CA LYS A 274 0.39 -28.76 6.72
C LYS A 274 -0.79 -29.50 6.08
N GLU A 275 -1.91 -29.61 6.81
CA GLU A 275 -3.16 -30.20 6.33
C GLU A 275 -4.32 -29.45 6.97
N ILE A 276 -5.32 -29.08 6.16
CA ILE A 276 -6.57 -28.47 6.62
C ILE A 276 -7.73 -29.23 5.99
N LYS A 277 -8.74 -29.55 6.80
CA LYS A 277 -9.95 -30.22 6.30
C LYS A 277 -11.20 -29.82 7.06
N LYS A 278 -12.32 -29.81 6.34
CA LYS A 278 -13.66 -29.79 6.94
C LYS A 278 -13.99 -31.20 7.45
N VAL A 279 -14.51 -31.31 8.67
CA VAL A 279 -14.86 -32.60 9.30
C VAL A 279 -16.36 -32.80 9.53
N SER A 280 -17.15 -31.73 9.58
CA SER A 280 -18.62 -31.78 9.64
C SER A 280 -19.24 -30.43 9.32
#